data_AF-A0A7S0BPU9-F1
#
_entry.id   AF-A0A7S0BPU9-F1
#
_cell.length_a   1.000
_cell.length_b   1.000
_cell.length_c   1.000
_cell.angle_alpha   90.00
_cell.angle_beta   90.00
_cell.angle_gamma   90.00
#
_symmetry.space_group_name_H-M   'P 1'
#
loop_
_entity.id
_entity.type
_entity.pdbx_description
1 polymer ?
#
loop_
_entity_poly.entity_id
_entity_poly.type
_entity_poly.pdbx_seq_one_letter_code
_entity_poly.pdbx_strand_id
1 'polypeptide(L)'
;MAVQLNFVKGRKIMHVSCACLYTVCRKNESAHMLIDFSEVVKVNVFKIAAIFLKFIKLTSMTMPLNDPSLYIHRFVGQLKLEDGTSKVANTALRLVARMKRDWMATGRRPSGLCGAAIIIACRMHNFFRSKDEVVRIVRVSPETLKSRLLEFGNTASAYLTTEEINAEGGDDGRVESLRERADGIAEDPPCFKASKKKRPKTELTAFLEEQPKDKKKGARTRNKARKSNHANQSDNSLSEEETDVEDISEYMNDDKETQIKTLIWEHANQDYIQQQQFMEK
;
A
#
# COMPACT_ATOMS: atom_id res chain seq x y z
N MET A 1 -6.70 -23.04 27.97
CA MET A 1 -5.49 -22.93 27.12
C MET A 1 -4.47 -21.93 27.66
N ALA A 2 -4.74 -20.62 27.72
CA ALA A 2 -3.73 -19.64 28.18
C ALA A 2 -3.20 -19.86 29.61
N VAL A 3 -4.10 -20.26 30.54
CA VAL A 3 -3.74 -20.58 31.93
C VAL A 3 -2.89 -21.86 32.02
N GLN A 4 -3.24 -22.89 31.26
CA GLN A 4 -2.54 -24.18 31.24
C GLN A 4 -1.08 -24.03 30.75
N LEU A 5 -0.85 -23.11 29.80
CA LEU A 5 0.48 -22.82 29.26
C LEU A 5 1.27 -21.78 30.11
N ASN A 6 0.82 -21.46 31.32
CA ASN A 6 1.45 -20.47 32.22
C ASN A 6 1.64 -19.07 31.60
N PHE A 7 0.93 -18.74 30.52
CA PHE A 7 1.12 -17.50 29.76
C PHE A 7 0.68 -16.24 30.53
N VAL A 8 -0.10 -16.42 31.59
CA VAL A 8 -0.63 -15.35 32.45
C VAL A 8 0.43 -14.84 33.43
N LYS A 9 1.48 -15.62 33.75
CA LYS A 9 2.50 -15.24 34.74
C LYS A 9 3.31 -14.04 34.24
N GLY A 10 3.43 -13.00 35.09
CA GLY A 10 4.21 -11.79 34.81
C GLY A 10 3.58 -10.80 33.82
N ARG A 11 2.32 -10.99 33.43
CA ARG A 11 1.61 -10.08 32.50
C ARG A 11 0.31 -9.59 33.10
N LYS A 12 -0.11 -8.38 32.74
CA LYS A 12 -1.43 -7.85 33.13
C LYS A 12 -2.53 -8.72 32.52
N ILE A 13 -3.44 -9.21 33.36
CA ILE A 13 -4.53 -10.12 32.97
C ILE A 13 -5.36 -9.51 31.83
N MET A 14 -5.71 -8.23 31.92
CA MET A 14 -6.46 -7.51 30.88
C MET A 14 -5.83 -7.61 29.48
N HIS A 15 -4.50 -7.52 29.39
CA HIS A 15 -3.81 -7.57 28.11
C HIS A 15 -3.83 -8.99 27.52
N VAL A 16 -3.70 -9.99 28.38
CA VAL A 16 -3.74 -11.41 27.98
C VAL A 16 -5.16 -11.77 27.52
N SER A 17 -6.19 -11.36 28.26
CA SER A 17 -7.59 -11.56 27.89
C SER A 17 -7.91 -10.94 26.53
N CYS A 18 -7.46 -9.71 26.25
CA CYS A 18 -7.65 -9.07 24.95
C CYS A 18 -6.92 -9.80 23.81
N ALA A 19 -5.69 -10.27 24.05
CA ALA A 19 -4.98 -11.06 23.04
C ALA A 19 -5.71 -12.37 22.73
N CYS A 20 -6.22 -13.08 23.75
CA CYS A 20 -7.00 -14.30 23.56
C CYS A 20 -8.32 -14.04 22.82
N LEU A 21 -9.03 -12.98 23.20
CA LEU A 21 -10.28 -12.58 22.53
C LEU A 21 -10.04 -12.21 21.07
N TYR A 22 -9.00 -11.44 20.78
CA TYR A 22 -8.62 -11.09 19.40
C TYR A 22 -8.28 -12.33 18.56
N THR A 23 -7.61 -13.34 19.13
CA THR A 23 -7.34 -14.61 18.43
C THR A 23 -8.63 -15.30 18.01
N VAL A 24 -9.64 -15.37 18.88
CA VAL A 24 -10.95 -15.97 18.56
C VAL A 24 -11.69 -15.14 17.51
N CYS A 25 -11.73 -13.82 17.68
CA CYS A 25 -12.35 -12.90 16.72
C CYS A 25 -11.75 -13.03 15.33
N ARG A 26 -10.42 -13.23 15.24
CA ARG A 26 -9.72 -13.40 13.97
C ARG A 26 -9.92 -14.79 13.37
N LYS A 27 -10.10 -15.82 14.20
CA LYS A 27 -10.43 -17.19 13.72
C LYS A 27 -11.84 -17.24 13.13
N ASN A 28 -12.76 -16.50 13.70
CA ASN A 28 -14.16 -16.41 13.26
C ASN A 28 -14.37 -15.36 12.16
N GLU A 29 -13.29 -14.78 11.60
CA GLU A 29 -13.35 -13.73 10.55
C GLU A 29 -14.29 -12.56 10.90
N SER A 30 -14.38 -12.21 12.18
CA SER A 30 -15.25 -11.13 12.63
C SER A 30 -14.63 -9.76 12.32
N ALA A 31 -15.49 -8.76 12.09
CA ALA A 31 -15.10 -7.38 11.80
C ALA A 31 -14.59 -6.62 13.05
N HIS A 32 -13.55 -7.12 13.71
CA HIS A 32 -12.87 -6.47 14.84
C HIS A 32 -11.39 -6.23 14.53
N MET A 33 -10.91 -5.02 14.78
CA MET A 33 -9.50 -4.66 14.60
C MET A 33 -8.78 -4.61 15.94
N LEU A 34 -7.47 -4.87 15.93
CA LEU A 34 -6.66 -4.81 17.15
C LEU A 34 -6.69 -3.43 17.84
N ILE A 35 -6.91 -2.37 17.06
CA ILE A 35 -7.03 -1.00 17.58
C ILE A 35 -8.29 -0.80 18.42
N ASP A 36 -9.36 -1.54 18.14
CA ASP A 36 -10.62 -1.42 18.88
C ASP A 36 -10.42 -1.90 20.33
N PHE A 37 -9.64 -2.98 20.51
CA PHE A 37 -9.25 -3.48 21.84
C PHE A 37 -8.28 -2.54 22.56
N SER A 38 -7.39 -1.88 21.82
CA SER A 38 -6.45 -0.90 22.36
C SER A 38 -7.15 0.32 22.95
N GLU A 39 -8.24 0.77 22.33
CA GLU A 39 -9.08 1.88 22.82
C GLU A 39 -9.78 1.52 24.14
N VAL A 40 -10.34 0.30 24.23
CA VAL A 40 -11.01 -0.18 25.46
C VAL A 40 -10.04 -0.36 26.62
N VAL A 41 -8.86 -0.94 26.37
CA VAL A 41 -7.83 -1.19 27.41
C VAL A 41 -7.00 0.07 27.72
N LYS A 42 -7.08 1.10 26.86
CA LYS A 42 -6.27 2.34 26.94
C LYS A 42 -4.76 2.07 26.96
N VAL A 43 -4.31 1.12 26.14
CA VAL A 43 -2.90 0.72 26.04
C VAL A 43 -2.48 0.72 24.59
N ASN A 44 -1.24 1.13 24.31
CA ASN A 44 -0.69 1.16 22.96
C ASN A 44 -0.86 -0.21 22.25
N VAL A 45 -1.42 -0.16 21.02
CA VAL A 45 -1.66 -1.31 20.13
C VAL A 45 -0.44 -2.21 20.01
N PHE A 46 0.77 -1.66 19.94
CA PHE A 46 2.01 -2.44 19.78
C PHE A 46 2.29 -3.35 20.97
N LYS A 47 1.94 -2.93 22.20
CA LYS A 47 2.10 -3.77 23.40
C LYS A 47 1.17 -4.98 23.36
N ILE A 48 -0.09 -4.78 22.92
CA ILE A 48 -1.07 -5.86 22.78
C ILE A 48 -0.66 -6.79 21.63
N ALA A 49 -0.20 -6.24 20.51
CA ALA A 49 0.30 -7.00 19.36
C ALA A 49 1.47 -7.91 19.74
N ALA A 50 2.44 -7.39 20.51
CA ALA A 50 3.59 -8.17 20.98
C ALA A 50 3.16 -9.35 21.87
N ILE A 51 2.17 -9.15 22.73
CA ILE A 51 1.61 -10.22 23.58
C ILE A 51 0.89 -11.25 22.69
N PHE A 52 0.08 -10.80 21.74
CA PHE A 52 -0.62 -11.66 20.78
C PHE A 52 0.34 -12.52 19.93
N LEU A 53 1.42 -11.94 19.41
CA LEU A 53 2.43 -12.68 18.64
C LEU A 53 3.12 -13.74 19.51
N LYS A 54 3.50 -13.39 20.74
CA LYS A 54 4.05 -14.36 21.71
C LYS A 54 3.04 -15.47 22.03
N PHE A 55 1.76 -15.14 22.12
CA PHE A 55 0.69 -16.10 22.38
C PHE A 55 0.56 -17.10 21.22
N ILE A 56 0.45 -16.62 19.98
CA ILE A 56 0.37 -17.49 18.79
C ILE A 56 1.58 -18.38 18.65
N LYS A 57 2.79 -17.84 18.88
CA LYS A 57 4.04 -18.61 18.82
C LYS A 57 4.06 -19.75 19.84
N LEU A 58 3.47 -19.54 21.03
CA LEU A 58 3.37 -20.58 22.06
C LEU A 58 2.28 -21.60 21.79
N THR A 59 1.15 -21.19 21.19
CA THR A 59 0.04 -22.09 20.88
C THR A 59 0.18 -22.78 19.53
N SER A 60 1.20 -22.44 18.73
CA SER A 60 1.46 -22.96 17.38
C SER A 60 0.21 -22.97 16.48
N MET A 61 -0.63 -21.93 16.59
CA MET A 61 -1.87 -21.84 15.82
C MET A 61 -1.63 -21.13 14.49
N THR A 62 -2.18 -21.69 13.42
CA THR A 62 -2.28 -21.00 12.13
C THR A 62 -3.40 -19.97 12.18
N MET A 63 -3.10 -18.75 11.74
CA MET A 63 -4.06 -17.64 11.75
C MET A 63 -4.35 -17.20 10.32
N PRO A 64 -5.62 -17.04 9.91
CA PRO A 64 -5.96 -16.58 8.58
C PRO A 64 -5.47 -15.14 8.36
N LEU A 65 -5.27 -14.83 7.08
CA LEU A 65 -4.99 -13.48 6.62
C LEU A 65 -6.22 -12.60 6.82
N ASN A 66 -5.98 -11.33 7.13
CA ASN A 66 -7.06 -10.40 7.40
C ASN A 66 -7.57 -9.81 6.08
N ASP A 67 -8.83 -10.05 5.73
CA ASP A 67 -9.43 -9.52 4.50
C ASP A 67 -10.06 -8.14 4.75
N PRO A 68 -9.73 -7.09 3.97
CA PRO A 68 -10.28 -5.74 4.20
C PRO A 68 -11.80 -5.64 3.95
N SER A 69 -12.36 -6.57 3.18
CA SER A 69 -13.81 -6.68 2.87
C SER A 69 -14.69 -6.71 4.13
N LEU A 70 -14.24 -7.43 5.16
CA LEU A 70 -14.96 -7.66 6.41
C LEU A 70 -15.30 -6.35 7.15
N TYR A 71 -14.46 -5.33 7.00
CA TYR A 71 -14.61 -4.08 7.75
C TYR A 71 -15.54 -3.06 7.08
N ILE A 72 -15.88 -3.25 5.81
CA ILE A 72 -16.60 -2.25 5.01
C ILE A 72 -17.99 -2.00 5.57
N HIS A 73 -18.79 -3.05 5.78
CA HIS A 73 -20.16 -2.93 6.30
C HIS A 73 -20.18 -2.21 7.66
N ARG A 74 -19.22 -2.51 8.53
CA ARG A 74 -19.07 -1.86 9.83
C ARG A 74 -18.79 -0.36 9.69
N PHE A 75 -17.84 0.03 8.85
CA PHE A 75 -17.48 1.44 8.66
C PHE A 75 -18.59 2.24 7.99
N VAL A 76 -19.25 1.68 6.98
CA VAL A 76 -20.35 2.35 6.27
C VAL A 76 -21.55 2.52 7.20
N GLY A 77 -21.86 1.54 8.06
CA GLY A 77 -22.89 1.67 9.09
C GLY A 77 -22.63 2.79 10.11
N GLN A 78 -21.35 3.06 10.42
CA GLN A 78 -20.97 4.18 11.30
C GLN A 78 -21.09 5.55 10.62
N LEU A 79 -21.10 5.60 9.29
CA LEU A 79 -21.17 6.83 8.51
C LEU A 79 -22.59 7.43 8.45
N LYS A 80 -23.61 6.73 8.98
CA LYS A 80 -25.03 7.15 9.01
C LYS A 80 -25.45 7.79 7.68
N LEU A 81 -25.25 7.03 6.60
CA LEU A 81 -25.83 7.37 5.31
C LEU A 81 -27.34 7.11 5.41
N GLU A 82 -28.15 7.92 4.74
CA GLU A 82 -29.61 7.82 4.78
C GLU A 82 -30.07 6.52 4.08
N ASP A 83 -30.49 6.60 2.82
CA ASP A 83 -31.00 5.44 2.06
C ASP A 83 -29.93 4.69 1.27
N GLY A 84 -28.72 5.25 1.16
CA GLY A 84 -27.67 4.74 0.27
C GLY A 84 -26.71 3.71 0.87
N THR A 85 -26.85 3.37 2.15
CA THR A 85 -25.84 2.60 2.92
C THR A 85 -25.46 1.29 2.26
N SER A 86 -26.44 0.47 1.87
CA SER A 86 -26.21 -0.85 1.27
C SER A 86 -25.60 -0.75 -0.13
N LYS A 87 -26.02 0.24 -0.93
CA LYS A 87 -25.47 0.48 -2.28
C LYS A 87 -24.00 0.89 -2.21
N VAL A 88 -23.68 1.83 -1.32
CA VAL A 88 -22.30 2.30 -1.10
C VAL A 88 -21.43 1.16 -0.55
N ALA A 89 -21.93 0.35 0.38
CA ALA A 89 -21.18 -0.79 0.93
C ALA A 89 -20.84 -1.82 -0.15
N ASN A 90 -21.80 -2.19 -1.01
CA ASN A 90 -21.58 -3.16 -2.09
C ASN A 90 -20.59 -2.64 -3.14
N THR A 91 -20.71 -1.36 -3.54
CA THR A 91 -19.73 -0.75 -4.47
C THR A 91 -18.35 -0.66 -3.83
N ALA A 92 -18.25 -0.30 -2.54
CA ALA A 92 -16.98 -0.27 -1.81
C ALA A 92 -16.33 -1.66 -1.71
N LEU A 93 -17.12 -2.71 -1.50
CA LEU A 93 -16.64 -4.10 -1.47
C LEU A 93 -16.00 -4.50 -2.82
N ARG A 94 -16.69 -4.19 -3.91
CA ARG A 94 -16.19 -4.44 -5.27
C ARG A 94 -14.92 -3.65 -5.57
N LEU A 95 -14.86 -2.39 -5.15
CA LEU A 95 -13.66 -1.57 -5.26
C LEU A 95 -12.50 -2.19 -4.49
N VAL A 96 -12.68 -2.62 -3.23
CA VAL A 96 -11.62 -3.26 -2.44
C VAL A 96 -11.12 -4.55 -3.12
N ALA A 97 -12.02 -5.35 -3.70
CA ALA A 97 -11.63 -6.55 -4.44
C ALA A 97 -10.78 -6.20 -5.68
N ARG A 98 -11.10 -5.13 -6.41
CA ARG A 98 -10.27 -4.62 -7.52
C ARG A 98 -8.93 -4.09 -7.03
N MET A 99 -8.92 -3.26 -6.00
CA MET A 99 -7.69 -2.73 -5.40
C MET A 99 -6.73 -3.84 -4.91
N LYS A 100 -7.28 -4.99 -4.48
CA LYS A 100 -6.51 -6.18 -4.11
C LYS A 100 -5.84 -6.83 -5.34
N ARG A 101 -6.52 -6.87 -6.48
CA ARG A 101 -5.95 -7.34 -7.77
C ARG A 101 -4.86 -6.41 -8.29
N ASP A 102 -5.02 -5.10 -8.08
CA ASP A 102 -4.07 -4.05 -8.47
C ASP A 102 -2.86 -3.91 -7.52
N TRP A 103 -2.55 -4.97 -6.74
CA TRP A 103 -1.45 -5.01 -5.77
C TRP A 103 -1.45 -3.89 -4.72
N MET A 104 -2.58 -3.24 -4.47
CA MET A 104 -2.63 -2.12 -3.53
C MET A 104 -2.81 -2.53 -2.07
N ALA A 105 -3.22 -3.78 -1.81
CA ALA A 105 -3.49 -4.31 -0.47
C ALA A 105 -2.25 -4.89 0.23
N THR A 106 -1.32 -5.50 -0.53
CA THR A 106 -0.21 -6.30 0.01
C THR A 106 0.77 -5.43 0.81
N GLY A 107 1.15 -5.90 2.01
CA GLY A 107 2.11 -5.22 2.88
C GLY A 107 1.61 -3.91 3.50
N ARG A 108 0.31 -3.62 3.39
CA ARG A 108 -0.28 -2.32 3.77
C ARG A 108 -1.41 -2.52 4.76
N ARG A 109 -1.73 -1.46 5.52
CA ARG A 109 -2.82 -1.53 6.51
C ARG A 109 -4.18 -1.59 5.80
N PRO A 110 -5.04 -2.59 6.09
CA PRO A 110 -6.32 -2.77 5.41
C PRO A 110 -7.27 -1.59 5.66
N SER A 111 -7.22 -0.98 6.85
CA SER A 111 -8.06 0.17 7.22
C SER A 111 -7.93 1.31 6.21
N GLY A 112 -6.71 1.68 5.82
CA GLY A 112 -6.49 2.78 4.88
C GLY A 112 -7.05 2.49 3.49
N LEU A 113 -7.05 1.22 3.07
CA LEU A 113 -7.64 0.78 1.82
C LEU A 113 -9.18 0.86 1.86
N CYS A 114 -9.79 0.36 2.94
CA CYS A 114 -11.23 0.47 3.17
C CYS A 114 -11.69 1.94 3.15
N GLY A 115 -10.95 2.83 3.82
CA GLY A 115 -11.28 4.26 3.85
C GLY A 115 -11.24 4.91 2.46
N ALA A 116 -10.25 4.56 1.64
CA ALA A 116 -10.14 5.08 0.28
C ALA A 116 -11.31 4.57 -0.59
N ALA A 117 -11.62 3.27 -0.50
CA ALA A 117 -12.73 2.65 -1.22
C ALA A 117 -14.09 3.26 -0.82
N ILE A 118 -14.32 3.52 0.47
CA ILE A 118 -15.55 4.15 0.96
C ILE A 118 -15.69 5.58 0.41
N ILE A 119 -14.63 6.39 0.41
CA ILE A 119 -14.69 7.75 -0.15
C ILE A 119 -15.04 7.73 -1.63
N ILE A 120 -14.43 6.82 -2.39
CA ILE A 120 -14.71 6.67 -3.82
C ILE A 120 -16.16 6.23 -4.02
N ALA A 121 -16.62 5.18 -3.33
CA ALA A 121 -17.99 4.71 -3.41
C ALA A 121 -19.02 5.77 -3.02
N CYS A 122 -18.76 6.56 -1.97
CA CYS A 122 -19.62 7.67 -1.58
C CYS A 122 -19.74 8.70 -2.71
N ARG A 123 -18.62 9.07 -3.35
CA ARG A 123 -18.62 10.00 -4.49
C ARG A 123 -19.36 9.46 -5.71
N MET A 124 -19.26 8.16 -5.98
CA MET A 124 -19.96 7.51 -7.10
C MET A 124 -21.48 7.56 -6.94
N HIS A 125 -21.97 7.47 -5.71
CA HIS A 125 -23.39 7.53 -5.37
C HIS A 125 -23.86 8.96 -4.97
N ASN A 126 -23.07 10.00 -5.27
CA ASN A 126 -23.36 11.40 -4.95
C ASN A 126 -23.52 11.73 -3.44
N PHE A 127 -22.96 10.90 -2.56
CA PHE A 127 -22.87 11.21 -1.13
C PHE A 127 -21.55 11.92 -0.82
N PHE A 128 -21.62 13.21 -0.50
CA PHE A 128 -20.46 13.99 -0.11
C PHE A 128 -20.22 13.87 1.39
N ARG A 129 -19.10 13.25 1.77
CA ARG A 129 -18.64 13.15 3.16
C ARG A 129 -17.26 13.78 3.31
N SER A 130 -17.01 14.37 4.49
CA SER A 130 -15.71 14.97 4.76
C SER A 130 -14.65 13.89 4.90
N LYS A 131 -13.44 14.16 4.40
CA LYS A 131 -12.29 13.25 4.57
C LYS A 131 -12.00 13.01 6.05
N ASP A 132 -12.19 14.04 6.88
CA ASP A 132 -11.95 13.97 8.33
C ASP A 132 -12.95 13.07 9.04
N GLU A 133 -14.20 13.02 8.56
CA GLU A 133 -15.24 12.15 9.09
C GLU A 133 -14.88 10.67 8.85
N VAL A 134 -14.48 10.34 7.62
CA VAL A 134 -14.05 8.98 7.26
C VAL A 134 -12.79 8.58 8.02
N VAL A 135 -11.82 9.49 8.18
CA VAL A 135 -10.59 9.28 8.96
C VAL A 135 -10.91 8.90 10.41
N ARG A 136 -11.88 9.57 11.04
CA ARG A 136 -12.28 9.28 12.43
C ARG A 136 -12.87 7.88 12.59
N ILE A 137 -13.62 7.41 11.60
CA ILE A 137 -14.26 6.08 11.59
C ILE A 137 -13.22 4.97 11.33
N VAL A 138 -12.39 5.17 10.32
CA VAL A 138 -11.42 4.17 9.84
C VAL A 138 -10.16 4.12 10.71
N ARG A 139 -9.94 5.13 11.56
CA ARG A 139 -8.80 5.25 12.50
C ARG A 139 -7.44 5.24 11.79
N VAL A 140 -7.30 6.04 10.75
CA VAL A 140 -6.07 6.16 9.92
C VAL A 140 -5.71 7.63 9.72
N SER A 141 -4.43 7.96 9.60
CA SER A 141 -3.98 9.34 9.34
C SER A 141 -4.53 9.88 8.00
N PRO A 142 -4.94 11.16 7.92
CA PRO A 142 -5.46 11.77 6.70
C PRO A 142 -4.46 11.72 5.54
N GLU A 143 -3.16 11.83 5.82
CA GLU A 143 -2.12 11.76 4.78
C GLU A 143 -1.99 10.35 4.20
N THR A 144 -2.13 9.32 5.04
CA THR A 144 -2.16 7.93 4.57
C THR A 144 -3.33 7.70 3.63
N LEU A 145 -4.50 8.24 3.95
CA LEU A 145 -5.69 8.16 3.10
C LEU A 145 -5.50 8.89 1.77
N LYS A 146 -4.91 10.09 1.80
CA LYS A 146 -4.56 10.86 0.60
C LYS A 146 -3.58 10.10 -0.30
N SER A 147 -2.54 9.50 0.29
CA SER A 147 -1.59 8.64 -0.44
C SER A 147 -2.29 7.48 -1.14
N ARG A 148 -3.24 6.81 -0.47
CA ARG A 148 -4.04 5.72 -1.09
C ARG A 148 -4.94 6.19 -2.23
N LEU A 149 -5.57 7.35 -2.08
CA LEU A 149 -6.42 7.92 -3.13
C LEU A 149 -5.60 8.33 -4.37
N LEU A 150 -4.41 8.91 -4.16
CA LEU A 150 -3.49 9.23 -5.25
C LEU A 150 -2.98 7.97 -5.95
N GLU A 151 -2.70 6.92 -5.19
CA GLU A 151 -2.28 5.64 -5.74
C GLU A 151 -3.37 5.02 -6.61
N PHE A 152 -4.61 4.98 -6.12
CA PHE A 152 -5.75 4.50 -6.90
C PHE A 152 -5.92 5.32 -8.18
N GLY A 153 -5.75 6.64 -8.13
CA GLY A 153 -5.83 7.52 -9.29
C GLY A 153 -4.79 7.25 -10.39
N ASN A 154 -3.70 6.54 -10.08
CA ASN A 154 -2.68 6.15 -11.05
C ASN A 154 -2.93 4.77 -11.67
N THR A 155 -3.93 4.04 -11.20
CA THR A 155 -4.28 2.70 -11.65
C THR A 155 -5.30 2.77 -12.78
N ALA A 156 -5.28 1.80 -13.71
CA ALA A 156 -6.28 1.68 -14.78
C ALA A 156 -7.74 1.72 -14.27
N SER A 157 -7.99 1.13 -13.10
CA SER A 157 -9.29 1.12 -12.40
C SER A 157 -9.87 2.53 -12.09
N ALA A 158 -9.06 3.61 -12.13
CA ALA A 158 -9.55 4.96 -11.89
C ALA A 158 -10.34 5.56 -13.05
N TYR A 159 -10.16 5.05 -14.27
CA TYR A 159 -10.81 5.57 -15.47
C TYR A 159 -12.19 4.93 -15.72
N LEU A 160 -12.57 3.94 -14.91
CA LEU A 160 -13.78 3.18 -15.09
C LEU A 160 -15.01 3.92 -14.55
N THR A 161 -16.14 3.82 -15.26
CA THR A 161 -17.39 4.48 -14.86
C THR A 161 -18.07 3.75 -13.69
N THR A 162 -19.01 4.45 -13.05
CA THR A 162 -19.77 3.91 -11.93
C THR A 162 -20.64 2.73 -12.32
N GLU A 163 -21.19 2.77 -13.52
CA GLU A 163 -22.00 1.71 -14.09
C GLU A 163 -21.16 0.51 -14.47
N GLU A 164 -19.97 0.70 -15.05
CA GLU A 164 -19.04 -0.40 -15.34
C GLU A 164 -18.54 -1.09 -14.06
N ILE A 165 -18.19 -0.35 -13.00
CA ILE A 165 -17.82 -0.96 -11.70
C ILE A 165 -18.97 -1.77 -11.09
N ASN A 166 -20.21 -1.34 -11.31
CA ASN A 166 -21.41 -2.00 -10.81
C ASN A 166 -21.93 -3.12 -11.76
N ALA A 167 -21.62 -3.08 -13.05
CA ALA A 167 -22.06 -4.03 -14.07
C ALA A 167 -21.03 -5.15 -14.29
N GLU A 168 -19.73 -4.82 -14.30
CA GLU A 168 -18.62 -5.78 -14.34
C GLU A 168 -18.39 -6.41 -12.96
N GLY A 169 -19.46 -6.85 -12.30
CA GLY A 169 -19.41 -7.63 -11.08
C GLY A 169 -18.68 -8.94 -11.32
N GLY A 170 -17.36 -8.94 -11.22
CA GLY A 170 -16.51 -10.13 -11.28
C GLY A 170 -16.62 -11.01 -10.03
N ASP A 171 -17.83 -11.24 -9.53
CA ASP A 171 -18.13 -12.18 -8.44
C ASP A 171 -18.87 -13.45 -8.92
N ASP A 172 -19.04 -13.64 -10.23
CA ASP A 172 -19.58 -14.89 -10.78
C ASP A 172 -18.53 -16.02 -10.85
N GLY A 173 -17.30 -15.77 -10.39
CA GLY A 173 -16.19 -16.73 -10.52
C GLY A 173 -15.77 -17.03 -11.96
N ARG A 174 -16.36 -16.35 -12.95
CA ARG A 174 -16.06 -16.55 -14.38
C ARG A 174 -14.90 -15.65 -14.80
N VAL A 175 -13.81 -16.29 -15.20
CA VAL A 175 -12.55 -15.65 -15.62
C VAL A 175 -12.74 -14.79 -16.88
N GLU A 176 -13.76 -15.07 -17.69
CA GLU A 176 -14.06 -14.35 -18.95
C GLU A 176 -14.46 -12.88 -18.76
N SER A 177 -15.28 -12.54 -17.75
CA SER A 177 -15.71 -11.14 -17.55
C SER A 177 -14.59 -10.22 -17.05
N LEU A 178 -13.42 -10.79 -16.74
CA LEU A 178 -12.19 -10.09 -16.34
C LEU A 178 -11.21 -9.88 -17.51
N ARG A 179 -11.40 -10.54 -18.66
CA ARG A 179 -10.41 -10.57 -19.75
C ARG A 179 -10.77 -9.69 -20.94
N GLU A 180 -12.05 -9.40 -21.17
CA GLU A 180 -12.49 -8.96 -22.51
C GLU A 180 -12.67 -7.46 -22.71
N ARG A 181 -12.53 -6.59 -21.69
CA ARG A 181 -12.61 -5.14 -21.90
C ARG A 181 -11.50 -4.37 -21.18
N ALA A 182 -10.62 -3.84 -22.02
CA ALA A 182 -9.42 -3.05 -21.75
C ALA A 182 -8.33 -3.82 -20.98
N ASP A 183 -7.38 -4.38 -21.74
CA ASP A 183 -6.02 -4.69 -21.30
C ASP A 183 -5.91 -5.40 -19.94
N GLY A 184 -5.72 -6.73 -19.98
CA GLY A 184 -5.39 -7.59 -18.82
C GLY A 184 -4.04 -7.27 -18.15
N ILE A 185 -3.77 -6.00 -17.87
CA ILE A 185 -2.64 -5.50 -17.12
C ILE A 185 -3.15 -5.34 -15.69
N ALA A 186 -3.19 -6.47 -14.96
CA ALA A 186 -3.06 -6.37 -13.51
C ALA A 186 -1.82 -5.51 -13.25
N GLU A 187 -2.01 -4.39 -12.57
CA GLU A 187 -0.93 -3.45 -12.35
C GLU A 187 0.26 -4.17 -11.71
N ASP A 188 1.44 -3.98 -12.29
CA ASP A 188 2.65 -4.60 -11.78
C ASP A 188 2.84 -4.24 -10.29
N PRO A 189 3.34 -5.17 -9.46
CA PRO A 189 3.56 -4.89 -8.05
C PRO A 189 4.46 -3.65 -7.88
N PRO A 190 4.27 -2.85 -6.81
CA PRO A 190 4.99 -1.59 -6.61
C PRO A 190 6.51 -1.70 -6.72
N CYS A 191 7.10 -2.83 -6.34
CA CYS A 191 8.54 -3.10 -6.46
C CYS A 191 9.01 -3.12 -7.93
N PHE A 192 8.20 -3.64 -8.85
CA PHE A 192 8.53 -3.73 -10.27
C PHE A 192 8.38 -2.37 -10.97
N LYS A 193 7.37 -1.59 -10.59
CA LYS A 193 7.19 -0.20 -11.04
C LYS A 193 8.34 0.71 -10.58
N ALA A 194 8.81 0.53 -9.34
CA ALA A 194 9.95 1.28 -8.82
C ALA A 194 11.26 0.92 -9.55
N SER A 195 11.46 -0.36 -9.89
CA SER A 195 12.60 -0.81 -10.69
C SER A 195 12.59 -0.19 -12.09
N LYS A 196 11.44 -0.20 -12.79
CA LYS A 196 11.29 0.43 -14.11
C LYS A 196 11.66 1.92 -14.13
N LYS A 197 11.33 2.67 -13.07
CA LYS A 197 11.65 4.11 -12.95
C LYS A 197 13.13 4.39 -12.66
N LYS A 198 13.86 3.43 -12.08
CA LYS A 198 15.29 3.57 -11.72
C LYS A 198 16.24 3.14 -12.83
N ARG A 199 15.76 2.40 -13.84
CA ARG A 199 16.60 2.02 -14.99
C ARG A 199 16.94 3.28 -15.80
N PRO A 200 18.21 3.53 -16.17
CA PRO A 200 18.51 4.52 -17.17
C PRO A 200 17.74 4.16 -18.43
N LYS A 201 17.03 5.12 -19.02
CA LYS A 201 16.32 4.89 -20.28
C LYS A 201 17.37 4.53 -21.33
N THR A 202 17.44 3.27 -21.74
CA THR A 202 18.24 2.85 -22.88
C THR A 202 17.68 3.55 -24.12
N GLU A 203 18.53 3.96 -25.07
CA GLU A 203 18.12 4.71 -26.28
C GLU A 203 16.95 4.05 -27.01
N LEU A 204 16.92 2.71 -27.05
CA LEU A 204 15.81 1.93 -27.63
C LEU A 204 14.44 2.17 -26.96
N THR A 205 14.42 2.43 -25.65
CA THR A 205 13.18 2.76 -24.91
C THR A 205 12.73 4.20 -25.12
N ALA A 206 13.67 5.12 -25.39
CA ALA A 206 13.35 6.50 -25.77
C ALA A 206 12.76 6.55 -27.19
N PHE A 207 13.33 5.80 -28.14
CA PHE A 207 12.80 5.66 -29.50
C PHE A 207 11.38 5.05 -29.56
N LEU A 208 11.06 4.11 -28.67
CA LEU A 208 9.72 3.49 -28.58
C LEU A 208 8.68 4.43 -27.94
N GLU A 209 9.09 5.34 -27.04
CA GLU A 209 8.21 6.36 -26.44
C GLU A 209 7.94 7.56 -27.37
N GLU A 210 8.79 7.81 -28.37
CA GLU A 210 8.63 8.92 -29.34
C GLU A 210 7.59 8.66 -30.43
N GLN A 211 7.06 7.45 -30.55
CA GLN A 211 5.96 7.19 -31.48
C GLN A 211 4.66 7.84 -30.96
N PRO A 212 3.96 8.65 -31.78
CA PRO A 212 2.85 9.46 -31.30
C PRO A 212 1.65 8.57 -30.89
N LYS A 213 1.32 8.56 -29.60
CA LYS A 213 0.00 8.13 -29.13
C LYS A 213 -1.01 9.22 -29.48
N ASP A 214 -1.96 8.89 -30.35
CA ASP A 214 -3.05 9.78 -30.78
C ASP A 214 -3.77 10.44 -29.60
N LYS A 215 -3.60 11.75 -29.47
CA LYS A 215 -4.26 12.58 -28.45
C LYS A 215 -5.65 12.99 -28.94
N LYS A 216 -6.71 12.41 -28.38
CA LYS A 216 -8.02 13.09 -28.35
C LYS A 216 -7.95 14.25 -27.34
N LYS A 217 -8.08 15.46 -27.88
CA LYS A 217 -7.97 16.75 -27.17
C LYS A 217 -9.19 16.98 -26.25
N GLY A 218 -8.91 17.38 -25.00
CA GLY A 218 -9.85 18.03 -24.11
C GLY A 218 -9.13 19.17 -23.38
N ALA A 219 -9.41 20.39 -23.78
CA ALA A 219 -8.74 21.60 -23.32
C ALA A 219 -9.07 21.94 -21.86
N ARG A 220 -8.08 22.44 -21.10
CA ARG A 220 -8.31 23.48 -20.08
C ARG A 220 -7.02 24.21 -19.66
N THR A 221 -6.96 25.43 -20.20
CA THR A 221 -6.44 26.72 -19.71
C THR A 221 -5.33 26.75 -18.65
N ARG A 222 -4.20 27.32 -19.11
CA ARG A 222 -3.02 27.80 -18.38
C ARG A 222 -3.42 28.83 -17.31
N ASN A 223 -2.98 28.63 -16.07
CA ASN A 223 -2.74 29.73 -15.12
C ASN A 223 -1.30 29.65 -14.60
N LYS A 224 -0.66 30.82 -14.63
CA LYS A 224 0.78 31.07 -14.53
C LYS A 224 1.04 31.68 -13.15
N ALA A 225 1.84 31.04 -12.30
CA ALA A 225 2.41 31.63 -11.09
C ALA A 225 3.77 30.96 -10.83
N ARG A 226 4.84 31.52 -11.39
CA ARG A 226 5.84 32.36 -10.69
C ARG A 226 6.40 31.70 -9.42
N LYS A 227 7.59 31.11 -9.59
CA LYS A 227 8.56 30.80 -8.54
C LYS A 227 8.84 32.04 -7.70
N SER A 228 8.75 31.90 -6.38
CA SER A 228 9.53 32.66 -5.42
C SER A 228 10.32 31.64 -4.60
N ASN A 229 11.64 31.73 -4.70
CA ASN A 229 12.58 31.07 -3.80
C ASN A 229 12.38 31.68 -2.41
N HIS A 230 12.18 30.84 -1.39
CA HIS A 230 12.52 31.21 -0.03
C HIS A 230 13.27 30.04 0.59
N ALA A 231 14.56 30.27 0.81
CA ALA A 231 15.37 29.49 1.72
C ALA A 231 14.75 29.58 3.12
N ASN A 232 14.70 28.46 3.82
CA ASN A 232 14.74 28.44 5.28
C ASN A 232 15.63 27.27 5.70
N GLN A 233 16.82 27.64 6.18
CA GLN A 233 17.63 26.82 7.06
C GLN A 233 16.81 26.49 8.31
N SER A 234 16.86 25.24 8.72
CA SER A 234 16.65 24.87 10.11
C SER A 234 17.70 23.84 10.46
N ASP A 235 18.70 24.29 11.21
CA ASP A 235 19.61 23.46 12.00
C ASP A 235 18.80 22.43 12.77
N ASN A 236 19.22 21.17 12.68
CA ASN A 236 18.84 20.17 13.66
C ASN A 236 20.08 19.33 13.98
N SER A 237 20.85 19.84 14.93
CA SER A 237 21.91 19.12 15.62
C SER A 237 21.28 17.91 16.33
N LEU A 238 21.52 16.72 15.79
CA LEU A 238 21.23 15.45 16.44
C LEU A 238 22.56 14.82 16.81
N SER A 239 22.76 14.72 18.12
CA SER A 239 23.84 14.02 18.81
C SER A 239 24.07 12.62 18.23
N GLU A 240 25.32 12.36 17.86
CA GLU A 240 25.83 11.06 17.44
C GLU A 240 25.77 10.09 18.63
N GLU A 241 24.80 9.17 18.61
CA GLU A 241 24.91 7.92 19.36
C GLU A 241 25.82 7.01 18.54
N GLU A 242 27.02 6.75 19.06
CA GLU A 242 28.01 5.83 18.53
C GLU A 242 27.35 4.48 18.22
N THR A 243 27.26 4.16 16.93
CA THR A 243 26.91 2.80 16.49
C THR A 243 28.23 2.06 16.29
N ASP A 244 28.41 0.97 17.03
CA ASP A 244 29.63 0.15 17.03
C ASP A 244 30.13 -0.14 15.61
N VAL A 245 31.35 0.32 15.31
CA VAL A 245 32.00 0.38 13.98
C VAL A 245 32.60 -0.97 13.56
N GLU A 246 32.08 -2.10 14.06
CA GLU A 246 32.77 -3.39 13.94
C GLU A 246 32.51 -4.16 12.62
N ASP A 247 31.59 -3.73 11.75
CA ASP A 247 31.28 -4.46 10.49
C ASP A 247 31.31 -3.58 9.23
N ILE A 248 32.28 -2.66 9.11
CA ILE A 248 32.55 -1.98 7.81
C ILE A 248 33.25 -2.93 6.82
N SER A 249 33.93 -3.95 7.32
CA SER A 249 34.66 -4.93 6.50
C SER A 249 33.75 -5.74 5.56
N GLU A 250 32.47 -5.93 5.91
CA GLU A 250 31.49 -6.63 5.06
C GLU A 250 31.01 -5.77 3.87
N TYR A 251 31.24 -4.44 3.91
CA TYR A 251 30.86 -3.50 2.85
C TYR A 251 32.03 -3.07 1.96
N MET A 252 33.26 -3.47 2.28
CA MET A 252 34.44 -3.24 1.46
C MET A 252 34.59 -4.39 0.44
N ASN A 253 34.68 -4.06 -0.85
CA ASN A 253 34.91 -5.08 -1.88
C ASN A 253 36.30 -5.70 -1.68
N ASP A 254 36.40 -7.02 -1.72
CA ASP A 254 37.69 -7.72 -1.82
C ASP A 254 38.40 -7.37 -3.14
N ASP A 255 39.73 -7.46 -3.18
CA ASP A 255 40.54 -7.20 -4.39
C ASP A 255 40.08 -8.05 -5.58
N LYS A 256 39.66 -9.30 -5.31
CA LYS A 256 39.11 -10.22 -6.32
C LYS A 256 37.76 -9.75 -6.84
N GLU A 257 36.90 -9.26 -5.96
CA GLU A 257 35.57 -8.78 -6.32
C GLU A 257 35.66 -7.49 -7.14
N THR A 258 36.63 -6.63 -6.80
CA THR A 258 36.94 -5.42 -7.55
C THR A 258 37.41 -5.76 -8.97
N GLN A 259 38.33 -6.72 -9.14
CA GLN A 259 38.80 -7.17 -10.46
C GLN A 259 37.65 -7.75 -11.32
N ILE A 260 36.79 -8.57 -10.72
CA ILE A 260 35.64 -9.16 -11.41
C ILE A 260 34.66 -8.05 -11.85
N LYS A 261 34.36 -7.11 -10.96
CA LYS A 261 33.47 -5.97 -11.27
C LYS A 261 34.04 -5.09 -12.39
N THR A 262 35.35 -4.84 -12.39
CA THR A 262 36.04 -4.11 -13.47
C THR A 262 35.95 -4.85 -14.80
N LEU A 263 36.24 -6.15 -14.82
CA LEU A 263 36.14 -6.98 -16.03
C LEU A 263 34.72 -7.01 -16.61
N ILE A 264 33.71 -7.18 -15.75
CA ILE A 264 32.30 -7.16 -16.17
C ILE A 264 31.94 -5.80 -16.76
N TRP A 265 32.41 -4.71 -16.14
CA TRP A 265 32.15 -3.35 -16.61
C TRP A 265 32.83 -3.06 -17.94
N GLU A 266 34.10 -3.45 -18.11
CA GLU A 266 34.84 -3.30 -19.36
C GLU A 266 34.21 -4.08 -20.51
N HIS A 267 33.77 -5.32 -20.25
CA HIS A 267 33.08 -6.12 -21.26
C HIS A 267 31.70 -5.54 -21.61
N ALA A 268 30.95 -5.05 -20.62
CA ALA A 268 29.64 -4.45 -20.86
C ALA A 268 29.73 -3.11 -21.63
N ASN A 269 30.85 -2.39 -21.50
CA ASN A 269 31.05 -1.07 -22.09
C ASN A 269 32.14 -1.06 -23.19
N GLN A 270 32.43 -2.22 -23.79
CA GLN A 270 33.45 -2.34 -24.85
C GLN A 270 33.16 -1.41 -26.03
N ASP A 271 31.90 -1.31 -26.45
CA ASP A 271 31.48 -0.43 -27.54
C ASP A 271 31.72 1.06 -27.23
N TYR A 272 31.50 1.48 -25.99
CA TYR A 272 31.76 2.84 -25.52
C TYR A 272 33.26 3.16 -25.52
N ILE A 273 34.09 2.22 -25.05
CA ILE A 273 35.55 2.36 -25.02
C ILE A 273 36.11 2.44 -26.46
N GLN A 274 35.59 1.61 -27.37
CA GLN A 274 36.00 1.64 -28.78
C GLN A 274 35.63 2.95 -29.48
N GLN A 275 34.43 3.49 -29.21
CA GLN A 275 34.01 4.79 -29.74
C GLN A 275 34.88 5.95 -29.22
N GLN A 276 35.26 5.93 -27.93
CA GLN A 276 36.19 6.90 -27.35
C GLN A 276 37.57 6.84 -28.02
N GLN A 277 38.12 5.63 -28.22
CA GLN A 277 39.41 5.44 -28.90
C GLN A 277 39.41 5.89 -30.37
N PHE A 278 38.26 5.83 -31.03
CA PHE A 278 38.10 6.32 -32.41
C PHE A 278 37.99 7.84 -32.49
N MET A 279 37.51 8.50 -31.42
CA MET A 279 37.38 9.95 -31.33
C MET A 279 38.69 10.65 -30.91
N GLU A 280 39.63 9.91 -30.31
CA GLU A 280 40.96 10.40 -29.94
C GLU A 280 42.03 10.23 -31.03
N LYS A 281 41.70 9.63 -32.19
CA LYS A 281 42.56 9.51 -33.37
C LYS A 281 42.13 10.46 -34.49
#